data_AF-A0A522F7Q8-F1
#
_entry.id   AF-A0A522F7Q8-F1
#
_cell.length_a   1.000
_cell.length_b   1.000
_cell.length_c   1.000
_cell.angle_alpha   90.00
_cell.angle_beta   90.00
_cell.angle_gamma   90.00
#
_symmetry.space_group_name_H-M   'P 1'
#
loop_
_entity.id
_entity.type
_entity.pdbx_description
1 polymer ?
#
loop_
_entity_poly.entity_id
_entity_poly.type
_entity_poly.pdbx_seq_one_letter_code
_entity_poly.pdbx_strand_id
1 'polypeptide(L)'
;SRDEHTDLGGTMRLGAQMCQLAEGTLARQIYEQPQIIERHRHRYEVNNQFVETLVEHGLVIAGRSADNTLVEMIELADHPWFVACQFHPEFTSTPRASHPLFKQFVLAARNENIDEVKA
;
A
#
# COMPACT_ATOMS: atom_id res chain seq x y z
N SER A 1 -8.85 -28.64 10.50
CA SER A 1 -9.16 -27.78 9.34
C SER A 1 -9.74 -26.47 9.86
N ARG A 2 -9.52 -25.34 9.18
CA ARG A 2 -10.19 -24.06 9.50
C ARG A 2 -11.51 -24.00 8.73
N ASP A 3 -12.60 -23.61 9.37
CA ASP A 3 -13.94 -23.46 8.79
C ASP A 3 -14.48 -22.02 8.93
N GLU A 4 -15.71 -21.77 8.46
CA GLU A 4 -16.35 -20.44 8.47
C GLU A 4 -16.61 -19.87 9.88
N HIS A 5 -16.56 -20.72 10.92
CA HIS A 5 -16.79 -20.34 12.31
C HIS A 5 -15.50 -20.15 13.10
N THR A 6 -14.33 -20.47 12.52
CA THR A 6 -13.06 -20.12 13.15
C THR A 6 -12.94 -18.60 13.27
N ASP A 7 -12.68 -18.11 14.50
CA ASP A 7 -12.23 -16.74 14.70
C ASP A 7 -10.82 -16.61 14.10
N LEU A 8 -10.78 -16.19 12.84
CA LEU A 8 -9.57 -16.08 12.03
C LEU A 8 -8.74 -14.83 12.39
N GLY A 9 -9.18 -14.05 13.39
CA GLY A 9 -8.68 -12.72 13.67
C GLY A 9 -9.20 -11.69 12.66
N GLY A 10 -9.34 -10.45 13.12
CA GLY A 10 -9.75 -9.30 12.32
C GLY A 10 -11.26 -9.17 12.12
N THR A 11 -11.83 -8.04 12.52
CA THR A 11 -13.17 -7.62 12.09
C THR A 11 -13.12 -7.31 10.59
N MET A 12 -14.13 -7.71 9.81
CA MET A 12 -14.21 -7.33 8.39
C MET A 12 -14.05 -5.82 8.23
N ARG A 13 -13.00 -5.38 7.54
CA ARG A 13 -12.76 -3.99 7.19
C ARG A 13 -13.42 -3.71 5.85
N LEU A 14 -14.46 -2.87 5.88
CA LEU A 14 -15.26 -2.54 4.72
C LEU A 14 -15.38 -1.02 4.58
N GLY A 15 -15.21 -0.54 3.35
CA GLY A 15 -15.45 0.88 3.01
C GLY A 15 -14.24 1.77 3.23
N ALA A 16 -14.49 3.09 3.21
CA ALA A 16 -13.48 4.13 3.25
C ALA A 16 -12.86 4.24 4.65
N GLN A 17 -11.54 4.14 4.75
CA GLN A 17 -10.79 4.26 6.01
C GLN A 17 -9.52 5.09 5.79
N MET A 18 -9.06 5.76 6.85
CA MET A 18 -7.87 6.62 6.79
C MET A 18 -6.58 5.79 6.89
N CYS A 19 -5.63 6.10 6.02
CA CYS A 19 -4.25 5.61 6.06
C CYS A 19 -3.28 6.79 6.22
N GLN A 20 -2.42 6.71 7.22
CA GLN A 20 -1.34 7.66 7.50
C GLN A 20 -0.08 7.23 6.73
N LEU A 21 0.45 8.12 5.90
CA LEU A 21 1.60 7.85 5.05
C LEU A 21 2.89 8.34 5.73
N ALA A 22 3.87 7.45 5.87
CA ALA A 22 5.16 7.75 6.49
C ALA A 22 5.97 8.74 5.63
N GLU A 23 6.71 9.64 6.29
CA GLU A 23 7.55 10.62 5.59
C GLU A 23 8.70 9.94 4.84
N GLY A 24 9.12 10.54 3.72
CA GLY A 24 10.21 10.03 2.89
C GLY A 24 9.85 8.82 2.00
N THR A 25 8.63 8.28 2.11
CA THR A 25 8.18 7.12 1.31
C THR A 25 7.72 7.50 -0.09
N LEU A 26 7.79 6.54 -1.02
CA LEU A 26 7.27 6.71 -2.37
C LEU A 26 5.76 6.95 -2.36
N ALA A 27 5.00 6.27 -1.48
CA ALA A 27 3.58 6.50 -1.28
C ALA A 27 3.28 7.96 -0.92
N ARG A 28 4.02 8.54 0.03
CA ARG A 28 3.87 9.95 0.43
C ARG A 28 4.17 10.92 -0.72
N GLN A 29 5.13 10.58 -1.58
CA GLN A 29 5.44 11.36 -2.78
C GLN A 29 4.34 11.23 -3.85
N ILE A 30 3.81 10.03 -4.09
CA ILE A 30 2.78 9.78 -5.10
C ILE A 30 1.46 10.49 -4.75
N TYR A 31 1.05 10.43 -3.49
CA TYR A 31 -0.22 11.01 -3.04
C TYR A 31 -0.12 12.50 -2.67
N GLU A 32 1.10 13.01 -2.46
CA GLU A 32 1.37 14.40 -2.05
C GLU A 32 0.63 14.83 -0.78
N GLN A 33 0.27 13.88 0.09
CA GLN A 33 -0.56 14.09 1.29
C GLN A 33 -0.11 13.21 2.46
N PRO A 34 -0.20 13.70 3.72
CA PRO A 34 0.12 12.89 4.89
C PRO A 34 -0.86 11.79 5.21
N GLN A 35 -2.10 11.96 4.78
CA GLN A 35 -3.19 11.09 5.13
C GLN A 35 -4.06 10.94 3.89
N ILE A 36 -4.48 9.73 3.62
CA ILE A 36 -5.36 9.38 2.51
C ILE A 36 -6.55 8.61 3.05
N ILE A 37 -7.63 8.56 2.26
CA ILE A 37 -8.81 7.77 2.57
C ILE A 37 -9.03 6.79 1.43
N GLU A 38 -9.00 5.49 1.74
CA GLU A 38 -9.07 4.43 0.74
C GLU A 38 -10.08 3.35 1.11
N ARG A 39 -10.53 2.57 0.12
CA ARG A 39 -11.60 1.59 0.30
C ARG A 39 -11.05 0.20 0.59
N HIS A 40 -11.42 -0.35 1.74
CA HIS A 40 -11.03 -1.69 2.19
C HIS A 40 -12.14 -2.71 1.96
N ARG A 41 -11.75 -3.96 1.71
CA ARG A 41 -12.62 -5.13 1.73
C ARG A 41 -11.83 -6.40 2.04
N HIS A 42 -11.32 -6.50 3.26
CA HIS A 42 -10.55 -7.66 3.73
C HIS A 42 -10.81 -7.91 5.21
N ARG A 43 -10.36 -9.07 5.68
CA ARG A 43 -10.44 -9.49 7.09
C ARG A 43 -9.05 -9.72 7.70
N TYR A 44 -8.13 -10.27 6.91
CA TYR A 44 -6.80 -10.58 7.36
C TYR A 44 -5.94 -9.33 7.38
N GLU A 45 -5.21 -9.18 8.48
CA GLU A 45 -4.28 -8.09 8.72
C GLU A 45 -2.86 -8.66 8.86
N VAL A 46 -1.86 -7.79 8.67
CA VAL A 46 -0.46 -8.15 8.94
C VAL A 46 -0.29 -8.45 10.42
N ASN A 47 0.36 -9.58 10.75
CA ASN A 47 0.70 -9.89 12.13
C ASN A 47 1.89 -9.02 12.58
N ASN A 48 1.62 -8.08 13.50
CA ASN A 48 2.59 -7.13 14.03
C ASN A 48 3.83 -7.77 14.65
N GLN A 49 3.76 -9.03 15.10
CA GLN A 49 4.91 -9.77 15.64
C GLN A 49 6.04 -9.97 14.60
N PHE A 50 5.73 -9.92 13.31
CA PHE A 50 6.72 -10.10 12.24
C PHE A 50 7.19 -8.78 11.61
N VAL A 51 6.57 -7.65 11.95
CA VAL A 51 6.83 -6.38 11.27
C VAL A 51 8.27 -5.93 11.46
N GLU A 52 8.81 -6.02 12.67
CA GLU A 52 10.20 -5.65 12.95
C GLU A 52 11.18 -6.47 12.09
N THR A 53 11.03 -7.80 12.09
CA THR A 53 11.87 -8.69 11.27
C THR A 53 11.76 -8.38 9.78
N LEU A 54 10.56 -8.09 9.27
CA LEU A 54 10.40 -7.73 7.87
C LEU A 54 11.10 -6.40 7.53
N VAL A 55 11.02 -5.42 8.43
CA VAL A 55 11.69 -4.13 8.28
C VAL A 55 13.21 -4.27 8.29
N GLU A 56 13.75 -5.08 9.20
CA GLU A 56 15.19 -5.41 9.24
C GLU A 56 15.70 -6.01 7.92
N HIS A 57 14.82 -6.66 7.15
CA HIS A 57 15.15 -7.30 5.88
C HIS A 57 14.71 -6.47 4.65
N GLY A 58 14.50 -5.16 4.83
CA GLY A 58 14.33 -4.20 3.72
C GLY A 58 12.88 -3.88 3.35
N LEU A 59 11.89 -4.42 4.07
CA LEU A 59 10.51 -3.96 3.93
C LEU A 59 10.34 -2.58 4.55
N VAL A 60 9.69 -1.66 3.85
CA VAL A 60 9.34 -0.35 4.41
C VAL A 60 7.85 -0.32 4.69
N ILE A 61 7.45 0.05 5.91
CA ILE A 61 6.05 0.29 6.25
C ILE A 61 5.68 1.70 5.81
N ALA A 62 5.08 1.80 4.62
CA ALA A 62 4.79 3.09 3.99
C ALA A 62 3.49 3.72 4.48
N GLY A 63 2.54 2.90 4.96
CA GLY A 63 1.25 3.36 5.42
C GLY A 63 0.72 2.55 6.60
N ARG A 64 0.09 3.24 7.55
CA ARG A 64 -0.58 2.64 8.72
C ARG A 64 -1.99 3.17 8.91
N SER A 65 -2.83 2.42 9.62
CA SER A 65 -4.16 2.87 10.03
C SER A 65 -4.11 4.15 10.88
N ALA A 66 -5.25 4.82 11.07
CA ALA A 66 -5.32 6.08 11.84
C ALA A 66 -4.79 5.99 13.28
N ASP A 67 -4.88 4.81 13.91
CA ASP A 67 -4.38 4.49 15.25
C ASP A 67 -2.95 3.90 15.24
N ASN A 68 -2.29 3.84 14.06
CA ASN A 68 -0.97 3.27 13.82
C ASN A 68 -0.84 1.75 14.06
N THR A 69 -1.94 1.03 14.28
CA THR A 69 -1.88 -0.39 14.66
C THR A 69 -1.80 -1.35 13.48
N LEU A 70 -2.41 -1.02 12.33
CA LEU A 70 -2.46 -1.88 11.15
C LEU A 70 -1.52 -1.36 10.07
N VAL A 71 -0.93 -2.30 9.30
CA VAL A 71 -0.13 -2.00 8.11
C VAL A 71 -1.05 -1.93 6.91
N GLU A 72 -1.06 -0.78 6.23
CA GLU A 72 -1.95 -0.52 5.10
C GLU A 72 -1.20 -0.52 3.75
N MET A 73 0.06 -0.07 3.78
CA MET A 73 0.92 0.02 2.62
C MET A 73 2.36 -0.36 2.96
N ILE A 74 3.02 -1.00 2.01
CA ILE A 74 4.41 -1.42 2.09
C ILE A 74 5.17 -1.07 0.82
N GLU A 75 6.48 -0.88 0.97
CA GLU A 75 7.45 -0.63 -0.09
C GLU A 75 8.65 -1.57 0.08
N LEU A 76 9.50 -1.68 -0.95
CA LEU A 76 10.81 -2.35 -0.87
C LEU A 76 11.91 -1.36 -1.24
N ALA A 77 12.87 -1.14 -0.34
CA ALA A 77 13.89 -0.12 -0.51
C ALA A 77 14.82 -0.36 -1.72
N ASP A 78 15.11 -1.62 -2.02
CA ASP A 78 16.07 -2.01 -3.08
C ASP A 78 15.39 -2.32 -4.43
N HIS A 79 14.14 -1.90 -4.64
CA HIS A 79 13.41 -2.09 -5.89
C HIS A 79 13.15 -0.75 -6.58
N PRO A 80 13.37 -0.61 -7.91
CA PRO A 80 13.27 0.66 -8.62
C PRO A 80 11.90 1.35 -8.46
N TRP A 81 10.83 0.55 -8.44
CA TRP A 81 9.49 1.01 -8.09
C TRP A 81 8.68 -0.13 -7.49
N PHE A 82 8.43 -0.12 -6.18
CA PHE A 82 7.60 -1.13 -5.51
C PHE A 82 6.68 -0.49 -4.48
N VAL A 83 5.38 -0.63 -4.70
CA VAL A 83 4.33 -0.22 -3.75
C VAL A 83 3.27 -1.32 -3.72
N ALA A 84 2.90 -1.76 -2.52
CA ALA A 84 1.74 -2.62 -2.33
C ALA A 84 0.83 -2.03 -1.25
N CYS A 85 -0.49 -2.21 -1.41
CA CYS A 85 -1.50 -1.72 -0.51
C CYS A 85 -2.56 -2.79 -0.26
N GLN A 86 -3.22 -2.70 0.89
CA GLN A 86 -4.27 -3.64 1.29
C GLN A 86 -5.67 -3.18 0.83
N PHE A 87 -5.82 -1.87 0.58
CA PHE A 87 -7.04 -1.26 0.04
C PHE A 87 -7.16 -1.44 -1.48
N HIS A 88 -8.27 -0.96 -2.02
CA HIS A 88 -8.67 -1.09 -3.42
C HIS A 88 -8.64 0.27 -4.16
N PRO A 89 -7.47 0.72 -4.65
CA PRO A 89 -7.34 1.99 -5.38
C PRO A 89 -8.11 1.99 -6.71
N GLU A 90 -8.48 0.82 -7.24
CA GLU A 90 -9.29 0.67 -8.44
C GLU A 90 -10.70 1.26 -8.28
N PHE A 91 -11.24 1.30 -7.07
CA PHE A 91 -12.59 1.83 -6.82
C PHE A 91 -12.66 3.36 -6.79
N THR A 92 -11.51 4.03 -6.69
CA THR A 92 -11.39 5.50 -6.66
C THR A 92 -10.75 6.05 -7.94
N SER A 93 -10.44 5.19 -8.91
CA SER A 93 -9.92 5.56 -10.23
C SER A 93 -11.05 5.76 -11.25
N THR A 94 -10.97 6.80 -12.07
CA THR A 94 -11.92 7.04 -13.18
C THR A 94 -11.19 7.43 -14.47
N PRO A 95 -11.83 7.33 -15.65
CA PRO A 95 -11.20 7.75 -16.91
C PRO A 95 -10.76 9.21 -16.97
N ARG A 96 -11.43 10.10 -16.22
CA ARG A 96 -11.10 11.54 -16.18
C ARG A 96 -10.12 11.90 -15.07
N ALA A 97 -10.11 11.12 -14.00
CA ALA A 97 -9.24 11.29 -12.86
C ALA A 97 -8.67 9.91 -12.48
N SER A 98 -7.54 9.57 -13.10
CA SER A 98 -6.81 8.34 -12.80
C SER A 98 -6.28 8.40 -11.37
N HIS A 99 -6.43 7.31 -10.64
CA HIS A 99 -5.87 7.22 -9.31
C HIS A 99 -4.33 7.39 -9.31
N PRO A 100 -3.73 8.11 -8.34
CA PRO A 100 -2.30 8.43 -8.33
C PRO A 100 -1.38 7.22 -8.44
N LEU A 101 -1.67 6.12 -7.73
CA LEU A 101 -0.88 4.89 -7.79
C LEU A 101 -0.80 4.30 -9.20
N PHE A 102 -1.92 4.22 -9.93
CA PHE A 102 -1.91 3.68 -11.30
C PHE A 102 -1.19 4.60 -12.27
N LYS A 103 -1.43 5.92 -12.17
CA LYS A 103 -0.73 6.90 -12.99
C LYS A 103 0.78 6.78 -12.81
N GLN A 104 1.24 6.72 -11.56
CA GLN A 104 2.66 6.64 -11.25
C GLN A 104 3.28 5.29 -11.62
N PHE A 105 2.56 4.19 -11.45
CA PHE A 105 3.00 2.88 -11.93
C PHE A 105 3.28 2.89 -13.44
N VAL A 106 2.37 3.44 -14.25
CA VAL A 106 2.56 3.53 -15.72
C VAL A 106 3.73 4.45 -16.07
N LEU A 107 3.89 5.58 -15.36
CA LEU A 107 5.01 6.50 -15.59
C LEU A 107 6.35 5.86 -15.24
N ALA A 108 6.43 5.12 -14.12
CA ALA A 108 7.62 4.38 -13.73
C ALA A 108 7.98 3.34 -14.79
N ALA A 109 7.02 2.50 -15.20
CA ALA A 109 7.22 1.51 -16.26
C ALA A 109 7.70 2.15 -17.57
N ARG A 110 7.15 3.30 -17.96
CA ARG A 110 7.59 4.02 -19.16
C ARG A 110 9.03 4.51 -19.05
N ASN A 111 9.43 5.03 -17.89
CA ASN A 111 10.76 5.60 -17.70
C ASN A 111 11.84 4.49 -17.70
N GLU A 112 11.58 3.36 -17.03
CA GLU A 112 12.48 2.18 -17.06
C GLU A 112 12.77 1.73 -18.50
N ASN A 113 11.73 1.63 -19.34
CA ASN A 113 11.90 1.26 -20.75
C ASN A 113 12.72 2.30 -21.56
N ILE A 114 12.68 3.59 -21.19
CA ILE A 114 13.48 4.61 -21.87
C ILE A 114 14.96 4.48 -21.48
N ASP A 115 15.25 4.13 -20.23
CA ASP A 115 16.61 3.99 -19.74
C ASP A 115 17.26 2.69 -20.26
N GLU A 116 16.50 1.60 -20.41
CA GLU A 116 16.98 0.38 -21.09
C GLU A 116 17.31 0.60 -22.58
N VAL A 117 16.52 1.41 -23.30
CA VAL A 117 16.76 1.69 -24.73
C VAL A 117 17.96 2.63 -24.96
N LYS A 118 18.37 3.39 -23.94
CA LYS A 118 19.52 4.30 -24.00
C LYS A 118 20.83 3.69 -23.50
N ALA A 119 20.77 2.52 -22.84
CA ALA A 119 21.93 1.74 -22.41
C ALA A 119 22.52 0.92 -23.56
#